data_AF-A0A6P5FD29-F1
#
_entry.id   AF-A0A6P5FD29-F1
#
_cell.length_a   1.000
_cell.length_b   1.000
_cell.length_c   1.000
_cell.angle_alpha   90.00
_cell.angle_beta   90.00
_cell.angle_gamma   90.00
#
_symmetry.space_group_name_H-M   'P 1'
#
loop_
_entity.id
_entity.type
_entity.pdbx_description
1 polymer ?
#
loop_
_entity_poly.entity_id
_entity_poly.type
_entity_poly.pdbx_seq_one_letter_code
_entity_poly.pdbx_strand_id
1 'polypeptide(L)'
;MGERWPRQQQQQQQQHPAVNDVTAVLSKASRDLGVVRRHLELEFRRSYPEHVNPCEVVARIKTIQEELVLLKELCRELLAEKQDLIDKARTSLVSQRSSLQRLLASSGLPLMSESDETAYANLNQIIDEWTAQVRAKKGDEDDAAEDINKMLFSAIVQNN
;
A
#
# COMPACT_ATOMS: atom_id res chain seq x y z
N MET A 1 23.78 24.04 81.03
CA MET A 1 23.37 24.71 79.78
C MET A 1 24.43 24.40 78.72
N GLY A 2 24.17 23.42 77.86
CA GLY A 2 24.09 23.69 76.42
C GLY A 2 25.10 22.86 75.63
N GLU A 3 24.81 21.57 75.42
CA GLU A 3 25.57 20.69 74.53
C GLU A 3 25.37 21.14 73.08
N ARG A 4 26.44 21.57 72.42
CA ARG A 4 26.46 21.88 70.99
C ARG A 4 27.14 20.72 70.26
N TRP A 5 26.34 19.88 69.62
CA TRP A 5 26.81 18.89 68.67
C TRP A 5 27.36 19.56 67.41
N PRO A 6 28.51 19.10 66.87
CA PRO A 6 28.79 19.19 65.45
C PRO A 6 28.98 17.76 64.92
N ARG A 7 27.88 17.12 64.50
CA ARG A 7 27.95 15.85 63.73
C ARG A 7 27.22 15.97 62.39
N GLN A 8 27.46 17.07 61.67
CA GLN A 8 26.95 17.23 60.29
C GLN A 8 28.03 17.65 59.27
N GLN A 9 29.30 17.77 59.65
CA GLN A 9 30.37 18.22 58.73
C GLN A 9 31.40 17.15 58.36
N GLN A 10 31.15 15.87 58.65
CA GLN A 10 32.10 14.77 58.37
C GLN A 10 31.61 13.79 57.31
N GLN A 11 30.60 14.17 56.52
CA GLN A 11 30.07 13.37 55.41
C GLN A 11 30.36 13.98 54.03
N GLN A 12 31.18 15.03 53.96
CA GLN A 12 31.94 15.33 52.73
C GLN A 12 33.22 14.49 52.77
N GLN A 13 33.07 13.18 52.59
CA GLN A 13 34.20 12.32 52.25
C GLN A 13 34.86 12.91 51.01
N GLN A 14 36.16 13.21 51.16
CA GLN A 14 37.03 13.70 50.12
C GLN A 14 36.96 12.74 48.92
N GLN A 15 36.16 13.09 47.91
CA GLN A 15 36.12 12.33 46.67
C GLN A 15 37.49 12.46 46.00
N HIS A 16 38.08 11.31 45.66
CA HIS A 16 39.39 11.24 45.02
C HIS A 16 39.41 12.10 43.73
N PRO A 17 40.50 12.81 43.38
CA PRO A 17 40.54 13.69 42.21
C PRO A 17 40.05 13.04 40.91
N ALA A 18 40.44 11.79 40.65
CA ALA A 18 39.93 11.02 39.51
C ALA A 18 38.40 10.82 39.52
N VAL A 19 37.78 10.69 40.69
CA VAL A 19 36.31 10.62 40.84
C VAL A 19 35.68 11.99 40.55
N ASN A 20 36.34 13.09 40.94
CA ASN A 20 35.92 14.44 40.60
C ASN A 20 36.03 14.70 39.09
N ASP A 21 37.09 14.21 38.44
CA ASP A 21 37.28 14.33 37.00
C ASP A 21 36.22 13.53 36.23
N VAL A 22 35.93 12.30 36.67
CA VAL A 22 34.87 11.47 36.08
C VAL A 22 33.50 12.12 36.26
N THR A 23 33.18 12.64 37.44
CA THR A 23 31.90 13.33 37.69
C THR A 23 31.81 14.63 36.88
N ALA A 24 32.90 15.35 36.68
CA ALA A 24 32.97 16.53 35.82
C ALA A 24 32.71 16.18 34.35
N VAL A 25 33.34 15.12 33.84
CA VAL A 25 33.14 14.63 32.46
C VAL A 25 31.71 14.14 32.25
N LEU A 26 31.15 13.35 33.17
CA LEU A 26 29.75 12.89 33.08
C LEU A 26 28.77 14.05 33.15
N SER A 27 29.04 15.05 33.99
CA SER A 27 28.22 16.26 34.07
C SER A 27 28.27 17.07 32.78
N LYS A 28 29.45 17.15 32.15
CA LYS A 28 29.61 17.78 30.85
C LYS A 28 28.85 17.00 29.77
N ALA A 29 29.04 15.70 29.69
CA ALA A 29 28.34 14.84 28.74
C ALA A 29 26.81 14.93 28.90
N SER A 30 26.31 14.99 30.13
CA SER A 30 24.88 15.19 30.41
C SER A 30 24.36 16.53 29.87
N ARG A 31 25.12 17.61 30.05
CA ARG A 31 24.78 18.93 29.48
C ARG A 31 24.80 18.90 27.94
N ASP A 32 25.83 18.30 27.36
CA ASP A 32 26.00 18.19 25.90
C ASP A 32 24.86 17.37 25.29
N LEU A 33 24.49 16.23 25.89
CA LEU A 33 23.32 15.44 25.51
C LEU A 33 22.01 16.24 25.65
N GLY A 34 21.90 17.08 26.67
CA GLY A 34 20.77 18.00 26.84
C GLY A 34 20.68 19.07 25.74
N VAL A 35 21.81 19.50 25.17
CA VAL A 35 21.83 20.38 24.00
C VAL A 35 21.40 19.62 22.75
N VAL A 36 21.96 18.43 22.51
CA VAL A 36 21.62 17.58 21.35
C VAL A 36 20.13 17.24 21.34
N ARG A 37 19.56 16.82 22.49
CA ARG A 37 18.13 16.52 22.61
C ARG A 37 17.25 17.71 22.20
N ARG A 38 17.57 18.91 22.71
CA ARG A 38 16.80 20.13 22.39
C ARG A 38 16.88 20.48 20.90
N HIS A 39 18.05 20.30 20.29
CA HIS A 39 18.22 20.54 18.87
C HIS A 39 17.40 19.55 18.02
N LEU A 40 17.45 18.25 18.36
CA LEU A 40 16.65 17.22 17.71
C LEU A 40 15.15 17.49 17.83
N GLU A 41 14.69 17.96 18.99
CA GLU A 41 13.27 18.25 19.21
C GLU A 41 12.79 19.47 18.43
N LEU A 42 13.64 20.49 18.27
CA LEU A 42 13.39 21.63 17.40
C LEU A 42 13.35 21.22 15.93
N GLU A 43 14.32 20.44 15.47
CA GLU A 43 14.36 19.91 14.09
C GLU A 43 13.15 19.01 13.80
N PHE A 44 12.75 18.17 14.76
CA PHE A 44 11.56 17.32 14.63
C PHE A 44 10.29 18.14 14.47
N ARG A 45 10.05 19.15 15.33
CA ARG A 45 8.90 20.06 15.22
C ARG A 45 8.92 20.92 13.96
N ARG A 46 10.11 21.25 13.45
CA ARG A 46 10.28 21.99 12.20
C ARG A 46 9.97 21.13 10.97
N SER A 47 10.41 19.87 10.99
CA SER A 47 10.23 18.91 9.89
C SER A 47 8.81 18.38 9.81
N TYR A 48 8.13 18.23 10.97
CA TYR A 48 6.77 17.72 11.06
C TYR A 48 5.86 18.78 11.73
N PRO A 49 4.94 19.41 10.97
CA PRO A 49 3.96 20.35 11.51
C PRO A 49 3.11 19.75 12.64
N GLU A 50 2.53 20.60 13.50
CA GLU A 50 1.83 20.22 14.75
C GLU A 50 0.54 19.41 14.56
N HIS A 51 0.64 18.16 14.11
CA HIS A 51 -0.42 17.13 14.11
C HIS A 51 0.01 15.86 13.35
N VAL A 52 1.18 15.83 12.69
CA VAL A 52 1.60 14.67 11.90
C VAL A 52 2.59 13.82 12.70
N ASN A 53 2.13 12.67 13.18
CA ASN A 53 2.97 11.66 13.78
C ASN A 53 3.54 10.73 12.68
N PRO A 54 4.86 10.74 12.40
CA PRO A 54 5.46 9.92 11.34
C PRO A 54 5.18 8.42 11.53
N CYS A 55 5.11 7.94 12.77
CA CYS A 55 4.83 6.54 13.08
C CYS A 55 3.39 6.16 12.68
N GLU A 56 2.41 7.05 12.89
CA GLU A 56 1.03 6.83 12.48
C GLU A 56 0.87 6.87 10.96
N VAL A 57 1.60 7.77 10.29
CA VAL A 57 1.62 7.82 8.82
C VAL A 57 2.16 6.51 8.24
N VAL A 58 3.30 6.02 8.76
CA VAL A 58 3.87 4.73 8.34
C VAL A 58 2.91 3.57 8.62
N ALA A 59 2.27 3.55 9.78
CA ALA A 59 1.28 2.53 10.11
C ALA A 59 0.11 2.54 9.11
N ARG A 60 -0.43 3.72 8.80
CA ARG A 60 -1.52 3.88 7.84
C ARG A 60 -1.13 3.50 6.42
N ILE A 61 0.10 3.83 6.01
CA ILE A 61 0.64 3.39 4.71
C ILE A 61 0.70 1.87 4.63
N LYS A 62 1.17 1.19 5.69
CA LYS A 62 1.20 -0.28 5.74
C LYS A 62 -0.19 -0.88 5.61
N THR A 63 -1.16 -0.35 6.36
CA THR A 63 -2.56 -0.80 6.25
C THR A 63 -3.10 -0.62 4.83
N ILE A 64 -2.87 0.55 4.20
CA ILE A 64 -3.32 0.79 2.82
C ILE A 64 -2.64 -0.18 1.84
N GLN A 65 -1.37 -0.51 2.02
CA GLN A 65 -0.67 -1.48 1.16
C GLN A 65 -1.28 -2.88 1.29
N GLU A 66 -1.60 -3.32 2.51
CA GLU A 66 -2.26 -4.60 2.76
C GLU A 66 -3.67 -4.63 2.13
N GLU A 67 -4.47 -3.58 2.35
CA GLU A 67 -5.80 -3.44 1.78
C GLU A 67 -5.79 -3.40 0.24
N LEU A 68 -4.79 -2.75 -0.36
CA LEU A 68 -4.64 -2.67 -1.81
C LEU A 68 -4.41 -4.05 -2.44
N VAL A 69 -3.59 -4.89 -1.80
CA VAL A 69 -3.37 -6.27 -2.24
C VAL A 69 -4.66 -7.07 -2.19
N LEU A 70 -5.40 -6.98 -1.07
CA LEU A 70 -6.69 -7.66 -0.92
C LEU A 70 -7.71 -7.19 -1.97
N LEU A 71 -7.82 -5.88 -2.18
CA LEU A 71 -8.70 -5.30 -3.20
C LEU A 71 -8.34 -5.79 -4.60
N LYS A 72 -7.04 -5.89 -4.91
CA LYS A 72 -6.55 -6.38 -6.20
C LYS A 72 -6.98 -7.83 -6.45
N GLU A 73 -6.82 -8.70 -5.45
CA GLU A 73 -7.25 -10.10 -5.58
C GLU A 73 -8.78 -10.20 -5.75
N LEU A 74 -9.55 -9.44 -4.97
CA LEU A 74 -11.01 -9.38 -5.13
C LEU A 74 -11.43 -8.91 -6.53
N CYS A 75 -10.76 -7.91 -7.10
CA CYS A 75 -11.01 -7.46 -8.46
C CYS A 75 -10.68 -8.55 -9.50
N ARG A 76 -9.61 -9.32 -9.30
CA ARG A 76 -9.24 -10.43 -10.19
C ARG A 76 -10.26 -11.56 -10.13
N GLU A 77 -10.72 -11.93 -8.94
CA GLU A 77 -11.79 -12.91 -8.75
C GLU A 77 -13.08 -12.45 -9.44
N LEU A 78 -13.49 -11.20 -9.22
CA LEU A 78 -14.67 -10.64 -9.86
C LEU A 78 -14.57 -10.65 -11.39
N LEU A 79 -13.40 -10.32 -11.95
CA LEU A 79 -13.18 -10.38 -13.39
C LEU A 79 -13.24 -11.82 -13.93
N ALA A 80 -12.73 -12.80 -13.18
CA ALA A 80 -12.81 -14.21 -13.52
C ALA A 80 -14.26 -14.71 -13.53
N GLU A 81 -15.04 -14.40 -12.50
CA GLU A 81 -16.48 -14.72 -12.41
C GLU A 81 -17.27 -14.07 -13.55
N LYS A 82 -16.99 -12.81 -13.87
CA LYS A 82 -17.62 -12.14 -15.00
C LYS A 82 -17.29 -12.82 -16.33
N GLN A 83 -16.04 -13.24 -16.54
CA GLN A 83 -15.63 -13.94 -17.76
C GLN A 83 -16.33 -15.31 -17.88
N ASP A 84 -16.42 -16.07 -16.79
CA ASP A 84 -17.14 -17.35 -16.77
C ASP A 84 -18.62 -17.18 -17.11
N LEU A 85 -19.29 -16.13 -16.59
CA LEU A 85 -20.67 -15.83 -16.94
C LEU A 85 -20.82 -15.49 -18.43
N ILE A 86 -19.90 -14.72 -19.00
CA ILE A 86 -19.87 -14.41 -20.44
C ILE A 86 -19.72 -15.69 -21.27
N ASP A 87 -18.81 -16.57 -20.88
CA ASP A 87 -18.54 -17.83 -21.58
C ASP A 87 -19.76 -18.78 -21.51
N LYS A 88 -20.43 -18.86 -20.35
CA LYS A 88 -21.70 -19.59 -20.18
C LYS A 88 -22.82 -19.01 -21.03
N ALA A 89 -22.95 -17.68 -21.09
CA ALA A 89 -23.94 -17.03 -21.93
C ALA A 89 -23.67 -17.28 -23.42
N ARG A 90 -22.40 -17.18 -23.85
CA ARG A 90 -21.96 -17.44 -25.23
C ARG A 90 -22.26 -18.86 -25.66
N THR A 91 -21.88 -19.85 -24.84
CA THR A 91 -22.11 -21.27 -25.11
C THR A 91 -23.61 -21.61 -25.19
N SER A 92 -24.41 -21.09 -24.26
CA SER A 92 -25.87 -21.23 -24.29
C SER A 92 -26.48 -20.63 -25.56
N LEU A 93 -26.08 -19.41 -25.94
CA LEU A 93 -26.59 -18.72 -27.11
C LEU A 93 -26.25 -19.47 -28.42
N VAL A 94 -25.03 -19.99 -28.56
CA VAL A 94 -24.62 -20.83 -29.71
C VAL A 94 -25.51 -22.09 -29.81
N SER A 95 -25.73 -22.76 -28.68
CA SER A 95 -26.58 -23.95 -28.61
C SER A 95 -28.04 -23.67 -28.98
N GLN A 96 -28.59 -22.57 -28.47
CA GLN A 96 -29.95 -22.12 -28.78
C GLN A 96 -30.09 -21.75 -30.26
N ARG A 97 -29.14 -20.96 -30.80
CA ARG A 97 -29.12 -20.54 -32.20
C ARG A 97 -29.06 -21.73 -33.15
N SER A 98 -28.16 -22.68 -32.90
CA SER A 98 -28.05 -23.90 -33.72
C SER A 98 -29.31 -24.76 -33.68
N SER A 99 -29.98 -24.84 -32.52
CA SER A 99 -31.24 -25.56 -32.38
C SER A 99 -32.39 -24.88 -33.14
N LEU A 100 -32.48 -23.55 -33.07
CA LEU A 100 -33.46 -22.77 -33.82
C LEU A 100 -33.23 -22.86 -35.33
N GLN A 101 -31.98 -22.78 -35.80
CA GLN A 101 -31.65 -22.95 -37.21
C GLN A 101 -32.09 -24.32 -37.75
N ARG A 102 -31.84 -25.40 -36.98
CA ARG A 102 -32.31 -26.75 -37.34
C ARG A 102 -33.85 -26.83 -37.40
N LEU A 103 -34.53 -26.22 -36.44
CA LEU A 103 -36.00 -26.21 -36.40
C LEU A 103 -36.58 -25.48 -37.62
N LEU A 104 -36.09 -24.26 -37.91
CA LEU A 104 -36.51 -23.48 -39.08
C LEU A 104 -36.31 -24.27 -40.38
N ALA A 105 -35.14 -24.88 -40.56
CA ALA A 105 -34.84 -25.70 -41.72
C ALA A 105 -35.79 -26.90 -41.84
N SER A 106 -36.12 -27.56 -40.72
CA SER A 106 -37.04 -28.70 -40.72
C SER A 106 -38.50 -28.31 -40.97
N SER A 107 -38.90 -27.09 -40.64
CA SER A 107 -40.25 -26.56 -40.85
C SER A 107 -40.44 -25.87 -42.20
N GLY A 108 -39.40 -25.79 -43.04
CA GLY A 108 -39.45 -25.10 -44.34
C GLY A 108 -39.60 -23.58 -44.21
N LEU A 109 -39.30 -23.01 -43.04
CA LEU A 109 -39.32 -21.58 -42.80
C LEU A 109 -38.00 -20.94 -43.24
N PRO A 110 -38.00 -19.63 -43.59
CA PRO A 110 -36.77 -18.90 -43.86
C PRO A 110 -35.76 -19.05 -42.73
N LEU A 111 -34.48 -19.16 -43.08
CA LEU A 111 -33.38 -19.12 -42.11
C LEU A 111 -33.33 -17.75 -41.41
N MET A 112 -32.50 -17.65 -40.36
CA MET A 112 -32.27 -16.41 -39.62
C MET A 112 -31.97 -15.22 -40.56
N SER A 113 -32.46 -14.04 -40.21
CA SER A 113 -32.28 -12.85 -41.05
C SER A 113 -30.84 -12.36 -41.06
N GLU A 114 -30.45 -11.59 -42.08
CA GLU A 114 -29.14 -10.92 -42.11
C GLU A 114 -28.92 -9.98 -40.91
N SER A 115 -30.02 -9.38 -40.41
CA SER A 115 -29.99 -8.58 -39.19
C SER A 115 -29.61 -9.42 -37.97
N ASP A 116 -30.10 -10.65 -37.86
CA ASP A 116 -29.78 -11.56 -36.75
C ASP A 116 -28.33 -12.03 -36.79
N GLU A 117 -27.80 -12.31 -38.00
CA GLU A 117 -26.39 -12.65 -38.20
C GLU A 117 -25.49 -11.46 -37.83
N THR A 118 -25.85 -10.25 -38.25
CA THR A 118 -25.10 -9.03 -37.91
C THR A 118 -25.10 -8.77 -36.41
N ALA A 119 -26.24 -8.90 -35.74
CA ALA A 119 -26.33 -8.74 -34.29
C ALA A 119 -25.47 -9.78 -33.54
N TYR A 120 -25.45 -11.03 -34.02
CA TYR A 120 -24.63 -12.08 -33.45
C TYR A 120 -23.12 -11.85 -33.68
N ALA A 121 -22.72 -11.38 -34.85
CA ALA A 121 -21.35 -10.99 -35.15
C ALA A 121 -20.86 -9.85 -34.24
N ASN A 122 -21.69 -8.81 -34.08
CA ASN A 122 -21.40 -7.67 -33.20
C ASN A 122 -21.21 -8.12 -31.74
N LEU A 123 -22.06 -9.02 -31.24
CA LEU A 123 -21.91 -9.57 -29.89
C LEU A 123 -20.57 -10.31 -29.72
N ASN A 124 -20.19 -11.14 -30.67
CA ASN A 124 -18.91 -11.85 -30.61
C ASN A 124 -17.73 -10.88 -30.62
N GLN A 125 -17.79 -9.83 -31.44
CA GLN A 125 -16.75 -8.79 -31.47
C GLN A 125 -16.59 -8.11 -30.11
N ILE A 126 -17.71 -7.72 -29.47
CA ILE A 126 -17.69 -7.09 -28.13
C ILE A 126 -17.10 -8.05 -27.08
N ILE A 127 -17.45 -9.33 -27.13
CA ILE A 127 -16.91 -10.34 -26.22
C ILE A 127 -15.40 -10.51 -26.42
N ASP A 128 -14.95 -10.61 -27.67
CA ASP A 128 -13.54 -10.80 -27.97
C ASP A 128 -12.71 -9.56 -27.60
N GLU A 129 -13.25 -8.35 -27.79
CA GLU A 129 -12.64 -7.09 -27.31
C GLU A 129 -12.52 -7.07 -25.79
N TRP A 130 -13.60 -7.43 -25.07
CA TRP A 130 -13.58 -7.55 -23.61
C TRP A 130 -12.49 -8.53 -23.15
N THR A 131 -12.42 -9.71 -23.74
CA THR A 131 -11.40 -10.72 -23.40
C THR A 131 -9.97 -10.22 -23.66
N ALA A 132 -9.76 -9.46 -24.74
CA ALA A 132 -8.46 -8.84 -25.01
C ALA A 132 -8.08 -7.81 -23.94
N GLN A 133 -9.01 -6.94 -23.53
CA GLN A 133 -8.77 -5.93 -22.49
C GLN A 133 -8.44 -6.57 -21.13
N VAL A 134 -9.16 -7.63 -20.74
CA VAL A 134 -8.90 -8.35 -19.48
C VAL A 134 -7.52 -9.02 -19.50
N ARG A 135 -7.05 -9.53 -20.65
CA ARG A 135 -5.72 -10.13 -20.78
C ARG A 135 -4.59 -9.11 -20.80
N ALA A 136 -4.74 -8.02 -21.54
CA ALA A 136 -3.73 -6.96 -21.63
C ALA A 136 -3.42 -6.37 -20.24
N LYS A 137 -4.45 -6.16 -19.43
CA LYS A 137 -4.31 -5.59 -18.09
C LYS A 137 -3.65 -6.53 -17.08
N LYS A 138 -3.60 -7.83 -17.36
CA LYS A 138 -2.86 -8.82 -16.55
C LYS A 138 -1.34 -8.78 -16.81
N GLY A 139 -0.91 -8.24 -17.96
CA GLY A 139 0.51 -8.21 -18.37
C GLY A 139 1.30 -6.99 -17.88
N ASP A 140 0.64 -5.85 -17.67
CA ASP A 140 1.28 -4.56 -17.30
C ASP A 140 1.68 -4.45 -15.82
N GLU A 141 1.31 -5.43 -14.98
CA GLU A 141 1.35 -5.27 -13.52
C GLU A 141 2.69 -5.63 -12.86
N ASP A 142 3.61 -6.32 -13.54
CA ASP A 142 4.93 -6.67 -12.97
C ASP A 142 5.89 -5.45 -12.93
N ASP A 143 5.73 -4.49 -13.85
CA ASP A 143 6.63 -3.32 -13.94
C ASP A 143 6.28 -2.19 -12.94
N ALA A 144 5.00 -2.03 -12.58
CA ALA A 144 4.54 -0.89 -11.78
C ALA A 144 4.96 -0.96 -10.29
N ALA A 145 5.15 -2.16 -9.74
CA ALA A 145 5.54 -2.34 -8.34
C ALA A 145 7.02 -1.98 -8.08
N GLU A 146 7.88 -2.18 -9.08
CA GLU A 146 9.30 -1.82 -9.00
C GLU A 146 9.51 -0.30 -9.06
N ASP A 147 8.61 0.40 -9.75
CA ASP A 147 8.70 1.83 -10.02
C ASP A 147 8.34 2.70 -8.81
N ILE A 148 7.39 2.26 -7.96
CA ILE A 148 6.98 3.02 -6.76
C ILE A 148 8.10 3.09 -5.73
N ASN A 149 8.80 1.98 -5.46
CA ASN A 149 9.94 1.99 -4.56
C ASN A 149 11.08 2.86 -5.12
N LYS A 150 11.41 2.73 -6.41
CA LYS A 150 12.42 3.59 -7.06
C LYS A 150 12.04 5.07 -6.98
N MET A 151 10.78 5.42 -7.19
CA MET A 151 10.27 6.79 -7.12
C MET A 151 10.37 7.37 -5.70
N LEU A 152 9.96 6.60 -4.68
CA LEU A 152 10.05 7.02 -3.27
C LEU A 152 11.51 7.23 -2.82
N PHE A 153 12.42 6.35 -3.23
CA PHE A 153 13.84 6.50 -2.88
C PHE A 153 14.55 7.60 -3.69
N SER A 154 14.13 7.85 -4.94
CA SER A 154 14.69 8.92 -5.77
C SER A 154 14.30 10.32 -5.27
N ALA A 155 13.06 10.50 -4.81
CA ALA A 155 12.58 11.77 -4.28
C ALA A 155 13.28 12.18 -2.97
N ILE A 156 13.72 11.22 -2.15
CA ILE A 156 14.46 11.49 -0.91
C ILE A 156 15.89 11.96 -1.20
N VAL A 157 16.51 11.48 -2.28
CA VAL A 157 17.91 11.82 -2.61
C VAL A 157 18.03 13.17 -3.31
N GLN A 158 16.99 13.64 -4.00
CA GLN A 158 17.02 14.93 -4.72
C GLN A 158 16.84 16.17 -3.82
N ASN A 159 16.49 15.99 -2.54
CA ASN A 159 16.16 17.09 -1.63
C ASN A 159 17.26 17.38 -0.58
N ASN A 160 18.50 16.97 -0.86
CA ASN A 160 19.70 17.25 -0.05
C ASN A 160 20.67 18.18 -0.80
#